data_AF-A0A9P6Y6J3-F1
#
_entry.id   AF-A0A9P6Y6J3-F1
#
_cell.length_a   1.000
_cell.length_b   1.000
_cell.length_c   1.000
_cell.angle_alpha   90.00
_cell.angle_beta   90.00
_cell.angle_gamma   90.00
#
_symmetry.space_group_name_H-M   'P 1'
#
loop_
_entity.id
_entity.type
_entity.pdbx_description
1 polymer ?
#
loop_
_entity_poly.entity_id
_entity_poly.type
_entity_poly.pdbx_seq_one_letter_code
_entity_poly.pdbx_strand_id
1 'polypeptide(L)'
;MRSARLLAPQLALAGAGGATRVGTSQLTVGSGKVEEDVALDGIVYPNEAWNVRSVSGLPSASQVASTLPSARGAAGRLFAFGADAWKITAYLDKLSNEGGLDGATGTLFLDSNGNILRQPAWSTFNGGRPMPIVGGR
;
A
#
# COMPACT_ATOMS: atom_id res chain seq x y z
N MET A 1 -6.00 -13.49 2.38
CA MET A 1 -6.85 -13.60 3.59
C MET A 1 -8.32 -13.74 3.22
N ARG A 2 -8.84 -14.97 3.10
CA ARG A 2 -10.30 -15.20 2.98
C ARG A 2 -11.06 -14.72 4.23
N SER A 3 -10.39 -14.77 5.38
CA SER A 3 -10.96 -14.44 6.69
C SER A 3 -11.42 -12.99 6.84
N ALA A 4 -10.72 -12.00 6.27
CA ALA A 4 -11.13 -10.59 6.40
C ALA A 4 -12.49 -10.30 5.72
N ARG A 5 -12.71 -10.86 4.52
CA ARG A 5 -13.98 -10.76 3.78
C ARG A 5 -15.14 -11.47 4.49
N LEU A 6 -14.84 -12.48 5.30
CA LEU A 6 -15.84 -13.17 6.14
C LEU A 6 -16.10 -12.44 7.46
N LEU A 7 -15.06 -11.85 8.05
CA LEU A 7 -15.12 -11.22 9.36
C LEU A 7 -15.75 -9.81 9.31
N ALA A 8 -15.46 -9.03 8.26
CA ALA A 8 -15.92 -7.65 8.17
C ALA A 8 -17.47 -7.52 8.22
N PRO A 9 -18.27 -8.35 7.51
CA PRO A 9 -19.72 -8.34 7.63
C PRO A 9 -20.21 -8.77 9.03
N GLN A 10 -19.54 -9.74 9.67
CA GLN A 10 -19.89 -10.20 11.02
C GLN A 10 -19.68 -9.11 12.06
N LEU A 11 -18.57 -8.37 11.96
CA LEU A 11 -18.30 -7.21 12.83
C LEU A 11 -19.34 -6.10 12.63
N ALA A 12 -19.74 -5.83 11.39
CA ALA A 12 -20.78 -4.85 11.10
C ALA A 12 -22.12 -5.25 11.74
N LEU A 13 -22.51 -6.51 11.60
CA LEU A 13 -23.72 -7.07 12.22
C LEU A 13 -23.64 -7.09 13.76
N ALA A 14 -22.44 -7.25 14.33
CA ALA A 14 -22.21 -7.19 15.78
C ALA A 14 -22.23 -5.76 16.35
N GLY A 15 -22.66 -4.76 15.57
CA GLY A 15 -22.79 -3.36 16.00
C GLY A 15 -21.52 -2.52 15.83
N ALA A 16 -20.43 -3.09 15.30
CA ALA A 16 -19.19 -2.34 15.02
C ALA A 16 -19.20 -1.63 13.65
N GLY A 17 -20.36 -1.55 12.98
CA GLY A 17 -20.49 -0.93 11.65
C GLY A 17 -20.17 0.57 11.63
N GLY A 18 -20.39 1.29 12.74
CA GLY A 18 -20.05 2.72 12.88
C GLY A 18 -18.63 3.00 13.38
N ALA A 19 -17.86 1.97 13.74
CA ALA A 19 -16.50 2.14 14.24
C ALA A 19 -15.49 2.33 13.10
N THR A 20 -14.39 3.05 13.37
CA THR A 20 -13.24 3.10 12.46
C THR A 20 -12.64 1.69 12.32
N ARG A 21 -12.58 1.18 11.10
CA ARG A 21 -11.99 -0.12 10.80
C ARG A 21 -10.65 0.08 10.10
N VAL A 22 -9.60 -0.48 10.68
CA VAL A 22 -8.25 -0.48 10.11
C VAL A 22 -7.80 -1.92 9.85
N GLY A 23 -7.07 -2.12 8.76
CA GLY A 23 -6.51 -3.41 8.39
C GLY A 23 -5.09 -3.28 7.86
N THR A 24 -4.47 -4.43 7.62
CA THR A 24 -3.12 -4.47 7.03
C THR A 24 -3.21 -4.47 5.51
N SER A 25 -2.06 -4.24 4.87
CA SER A 25 -1.95 -4.25 3.41
C SER A 25 -2.33 -5.60 2.76
N GLN A 26 -2.43 -6.69 3.55
CA GLN A 26 -2.88 -8.00 3.11
C GLN A 26 -4.34 -8.03 2.62
N LEU A 27 -5.14 -7.00 2.88
CA LEU A 27 -6.49 -6.87 2.33
C LEU A 27 -6.50 -6.87 0.80
N THR A 28 -5.44 -6.33 0.17
CA THR A 28 -5.30 -6.33 -1.29
C THR A 28 -4.92 -7.69 -1.88
N VAL A 29 -4.61 -8.68 -1.03
CA VAL A 29 -4.29 -10.05 -1.46
C VAL A 29 -5.60 -10.85 -1.45
N GLY A 30 -6.26 -10.89 -2.61
CA GLY A 30 -7.59 -11.48 -2.78
C GLY A 30 -7.93 -11.83 -4.24
N SER A 31 -9.19 -12.15 -4.49
CA SER A 31 -9.67 -12.73 -5.76
C SER A 31 -9.62 -11.78 -6.96
N GLY A 32 -9.43 -10.48 -6.73
CA GLY A 32 -9.53 -9.45 -7.77
C GLY A 32 -10.95 -9.21 -8.27
N LYS A 33 -11.95 -9.78 -7.58
CA LYS A 33 -13.36 -9.64 -7.91
C LYS A 33 -13.98 -8.54 -7.06
N VAL A 34 -14.54 -7.54 -7.74
CA VAL A 34 -15.15 -6.38 -7.11
C VAL A 34 -16.26 -6.78 -6.14
N GLU A 35 -17.06 -7.79 -6.51
CA GLU A 35 -18.22 -8.25 -5.73
C GLU A 35 -17.81 -8.85 -4.38
N GLU A 36 -16.65 -9.50 -4.31
CA GLU A 36 -16.13 -10.05 -3.05
C GLU A 36 -15.45 -8.97 -2.19
N ASP A 37 -14.99 -7.88 -2.81
CA ASP A 37 -14.24 -6.81 -2.17
C ASP A 37 -15.14 -5.72 -1.57
N VAL A 38 -16.42 -5.64 -1.94
CA VAL A 38 -17.42 -4.74 -1.30
C VAL A 38 -17.50 -4.98 0.21
N ALA A 39 -17.28 -6.21 0.67
CA ALA A 39 -17.23 -6.52 2.11
C ALA A 39 -16.12 -5.77 2.86
N LEU A 40 -15.12 -5.25 2.16
CA LEU A 40 -14.00 -4.49 2.71
C LEU A 40 -14.23 -2.97 2.70
N ASP A 41 -15.36 -2.50 2.17
CA ASP A 41 -15.65 -1.07 2.03
C ASP A 41 -15.53 -0.31 3.37
N GLY A 42 -14.85 0.83 3.32
CA GLY A 42 -14.59 1.70 4.47
C GLY A 42 -13.46 1.24 5.40
N ILE A 43 -12.82 0.08 5.15
CA ILE A 43 -11.63 -0.34 5.91
C ILE A 43 -10.42 0.43 5.41
N VAL A 44 -9.74 1.15 6.31
CA VAL A 44 -8.51 1.89 6.02
C VAL A 44 -7.30 0.96 6.15
N TYR A 45 -6.36 1.01 5.20
CA TYR A 45 -5.18 0.15 5.21
C TYR A 45 -3.97 0.79 4.52
N PRO A 46 -2.73 0.39 4.88
CA PRO A 46 -1.53 0.89 4.24
C PRO A 46 -1.32 0.25 2.85
N ASN A 47 -0.86 1.04 1.90
CA ASN A 47 -0.57 0.65 0.53
C ASN A 47 0.76 1.26 0.06
N GLU A 48 1.37 0.63 -0.94
CA GLU A 48 2.59 1.19 -1.55
C GLU A 48 2.22 2.50 -2.26
N ALA A 49 3.01 3.56 -2.06
CA ALA A 49 2.79 4.87 -2.68
C ALA A 49 2.68 4.76 -4.21
N TRP A 50 3.47 3.89 -4.82
CA TRP A 50 3.50 3.65 -6.26
C TRP A 50 2.19 3.13 -6.85
N ASN A 51 1.35 2.47 -6.05
CA ASN A 51 0.04 1.97 -6.51
C ASN A 51 -1.04 3.05 -6.52
N VAL A 52 -0.81 4.17 -5.83
CA VAL A 52 -1.87 5.16 -5.53
C VAL A 52 -1.53 6.58 -5.96
N ARG A 53 -0.26 6.86 -6.24
CA ARG A 53 0.22 8.15 -6.77
C ARG A 53 1.45 7.94 -7.65
N SER A 54 1.76 8.95 -8.46
CA SER A 54 3.01 8.99 -9.22
C SER A 54 4.23 9.07 -8.31
N VAL A 55 5.29 8.35 -8.66
CA VAL A 55 6.57 8.35 -7.95
C VAL A 55 7.65 8.78 -8.93
N SER A 56 8.43 9.80 -8.58
CA SER A 56 9.45 10.34 -9.46
C SER A 56 10.47 9.28 -9.89
N GLY A 57 10.74 9.20 -11.19
CA GLY A 57 11.68 8.25 -11.77
C GLY A 57 11.13 6.84 -12.05
N LEU A 58 9.84 6.58 -11.76
CA LEU A 58 9.20 5.30 -12.05
C LEU A 58 8.03 5.46 -13.03
N PRO A 59 7.87 4.55 -14.01
CA PRO A 59 6.62 4.42 -14.76
C PRO A 59 5.45 4.08 -13.83
N SER A 60 4.21 4.29 -14.26
CA SER A 60 3.06 3.92 -13.42
C SER A 60 3.00 2.41 -13.17
N ALA A 61 2.39 1.99 -12.06
CA ALA A 61 2.16 0.58 -11.76
C ALA A 61 1.40 -0.14 -12.88
N SER A 62 0.45 0.55 -13.55
CA SER A 62 -0.29 -0.01 -14.69
C SER A 62 0.58 -0.21 -15.94
N GLN A 63 1.51 0.71 -16.22
CA GLN A 63 2.46 0.58 -17.34
C GLN A 63 3.49 -0.55 -17.10
N VAL A 64 3.97 -0.69 -15.86
CA VAL A 64 4.86 -1.80 -15.53
C VAL A 64 4.09 -3.12 -15.55
N ALA A 65 2.87 -3.15 -15.04
CA ALA A 65 2.02 -4.34 -15.11
C ALA A 65 1.74 -4.80 -16.55
N SER A 66 1.63 -3.89 -17.52
CA SER A 66 1.38 -4.29 -18.92
C SER A 66 2.60 -4.94 -19.58
N THR A 67 3.82 -4.51 -19.22
CA THR A 67 5.08 -4.96 -19.84
C THR A 67 5.83 -6.03 -19.03
N LEU A 68 5.61 -6.09 -17.72
CA LEU A 68 6.29 -7.00 -16.79
C LEU A 68 5.24 -7.79 -15.98
N PRO A 69 4.84 -8.99 -16.47
CA PRO A 69 3.84 -9.82 -15.80
C PRO A 69 4.19 -10.17 -14.34
N SER A 70 5.49 -10.28 -14.02
CA SER A 70 5.99 -10.56 -12.66
C SER A 70 5.82 -9.40 -11.68
N ALA A 71 5.40 -8.22 -12.14
CA ALA A 71 5.10 -7.06 -11.29
C ALA A 71 3.57 -6.82 -11.13
N ARG A 72 2.72 -7.76 -11.57
CA ARG A 72 1.26 -7.65 -11.47
C ARG A 72 0.75 -8.01 -10.07
N GLY A 73 -0.38 -7.42 -9.69
CA GLY A 73 -1.11 -7.78 -8.48
C GLY A 73 -0.24 -7.67 -7.23
N ALA A 74 -0.25 -8.72 -6.39
CA ALA A 74 0.55 -8.75 -5.16
C ALA A 74 2.06 -8.60 -5.40
N ALA A 75 2.56 -9.00 -6.57
CA ALA A 75 3.99 -8.91 -6.91
C ALA A 75 4.45 -7.48 -7.21
N GLY A 76 3.53 -6.54 -7.49
CA GLY A 76 3.86 -5.12 -7.64
C GLY A 76 4.50 -4.52 -6.38
N ARG A 77 4.23 -5.09 -5.21
CA ARG A 77 4.90 -4.73 -3.94
C ARG A 77 6.40 -5.03 -3.96
N LEU A 78 6.79 -6.15 -4.58
CA LEU A 78 8.19 -6.53 -4.71
C LEU A 78 8.92 -5.64 -5.72
N PHE A 79 8.23 -5.19 -6.77
CA PHE A 79 8.77 -4.17 -7.68
C PHE A 79 9.03 -2.86 -6.94
N ALA A 80 8.06 -2.35 -6.19
CA ALA A 80 8.22 -1.13 -5.38
C ALA A 80 9.37 -1.28 -4.38
N PHE A 81 9.47 -2.43 -3.70
CA PHE A 81 10.58 -2.74 -2.79
C PHE A 81 11.94 -2.71 -3.49
N GLY A 82 12.07 -3.35 -4.66
CA GLY A 82 13.32 -3.36 -5.42
C GLY A 82 13.72 -1.96 -5.92
N ALA A 83 12.75 -1.16 -6.36
CA ALA A 83 12.98 0.23 -6.75
C ALA A 83 13.52 1.07 -5.57
N ASP A 84 12.94 0.89 -4.39
CA ASP A 84 13.40 1.58 -3.18
C ASP A 84 14.77 1.08 -2.73
N ALA A 85 15.06 -0.22 -2.82
CA ALA A 85 16.37 -0.76 -2.50
C ALA A 85 17.47 -0.11 -3.37
N TRP A 86 17.26 -0.02 -4.68
CA TRP A 86 18.18 0.71 -5.56
C TRP A 86 18.30 2.19 -5.17
N LYS A 87 17.17 2.86 -4.92
CA LYS A 87 17.15 4.28 -4.56
C LYS A 87 17.90 4.55 -3.25
N ILE A 88 17.76 3.70 -2.24
CA ILE A 88 18.49 3.80 -0.98
C ILE A 88 20.01 3.73 -1.24
N THR A 89 20.48 2.81 -2.09
CA THR A 89 21.92 2.70 -2.40
C THR A 89 22.47 3.96 -3.09
N ALA A 90 21.65 4.63 -3.90
CA ALA A 90 22.04 5.84 -4.62
C ALA A 90 21.95 7.13 -3.77
N TYR A 91 21.13 7.14 -2.72
CA TYR A 91 20.79 8.34 -1.94
C TYR A 91 20.94 8.12 -0.42
N LEU A 92 21.83 7.23 0.02
CA LEU A 92 21.99 6.91 1.44
C LEU A 92 22.39 8.14 2.28
N ASP A 93 23.31 8.96 1.77
CA ASP A 93 23.75 10.20 2.45
C ASP A 93 22.60 11.20 2.58
N LYS A 94 21.74 11.29 1.56
CA LYS A 94 20.53 12.12 1.63
C LYS A 94 19.56 11.59 2.68
N LEU A 95 19.32 10.28 2.67
CA LEU A 95 18.40 9.62 3.59
C LEU A 95 18.84 9.79 5.05
N SER A 96 20.14 9.75 5.34
CA SER A 96 20.68 9.91 6.70
C SER A 96 20.65 11.36 7.20
N ASN A 97 20.76 12.36 6.32
CA ASN A 97 20.88 13.76 6.70
C ASN A 97 19.56 14.57 6.60
N GLU A 98 18.70 14.25 5.64
CA GLU A 98 17.50 15.06 5.32
C GLU A 98 16.21 14.47 5.88
N GLY A 99 16.27 13.30 6.53
CA GLY A 99 15.16 12.77 7.31
C GLY A 99 13.92 12.40 6.51
N GLY A 100 14.05 12.01 5.23
CA GLY A 100 12.94 11.51 4.43
C GLY A 100 13.27 11.39 2.94
N LEU A 101 13.06 10.20 2.36
CA LEU A 101 13.22 9.95 0.92
C LEU A 101 11.91 9.43 0.34
N ASP A 102 11.35 10.13 -0.64
CA ASP A 102 10.12 9.69 -1.32
C ASP A 102 10.39 8.40 -2.10
N GLY A 103 9.87 7.28 -1.62
CA GLY A 103 9.99 5.95 -2.23
C GLY A 103 8.69 5.46 -2.87
N ALA A 104 8.82 4.37 -3.61
CA ALA A 104 7.72 3.61 -4.20
C ALA A 104 6.86 2.93 -3.14
N THR A 105 7.47 2.53 -2.02
CA THR A 105 6.77 1.88 -0.89
C THR A 105 6.23 2.86 0.15
N GLY A 106 6.50 4.15 0.00
CA GLY A 106 6.18 5.19 0.97
C GLY A 106 7.34 6.16 1.15
N THR A 107 7.24 7.09 2.10
CA THR A 107 8.39 7.91 2.49
C THR A 107 9.30 7.06 3.38
N LEU A 108 10.57 7.01 3.04
CA LEU A 108 11.59 6.18 3.69
C LEU A 108 12.39 7.03 4.67
N PHE A 109 12.69 6.45 5.82
CA PHE A 109 13.52 7.08 6.86
C PHE A 109 14.57 6.07 7.34
N LEU A 110 15.73 6.56 7.75
CA LEU A 110 16.75 5.73 8.40
C LEU A 110 16.69 5.98 9.90
N ASP A 111 16.51 4.93 10.70
CA ASP A 111 16.60 5.04 12.15
C ASP A 111 18.07 4.98 12.65
N SER A 112 18.29 5.25 13.93
CA SER A 112 19.63 5.25 14.54
C SER A 112 20.33 3.88 14.54
N ASN A 113 19.58 2.79 14.30
CA ASN A 113 20.11 1.43 14.24
C ASN A 113 20.39 0.98 12.79
N GLY A 114 20.18 1.86 11.81
CA GLY A 114 20.36 1.55 10.40
C GLY A 114 19.17 0.85 9.75
N ASN A 115 18.01 0.78 10.41
CA ASN A 115 16.80 0.22 9.81
C ASN A 115 16.08 1.24 8.95
N ILE A 116 15.49 0.76 7.85
CA ILE A 116 14.61 1.55 7.00
C ILE A 116 13.19 1.50 7.57
N LEU A 117 12.72 2.64 8.07
CA LEU A 117 11.33 2.87 8.42
C LEU A 117 10.56 3.38 7.20
N ARG A 118 9.27 3.05 7.13
CA ARG A 118 8.40 3.46 6.03
C ARG A 118 7.15 4.14 6.56
N GLN A 119 6.84 5.31 6.02
CA GLN A 119 5.52 5.90 6.11
C GLN A 119 4.77 5.59 4.81
N PRO A 120 3.88 4.58 4.81
CA PRO A 120 3.18 4.16 3.60
C PRO A 120 2.13 5.19 3.18
N ALA A 121 1.62 5.04 1.95
CA ALA A 121 0.38 5.72 1.59
C ALA A 121 -0.82 4.99 2.22
N TRP A 122 -1.92 5.69 2.42
CA TRP A 122 -3.15 5.11 2.96
C TRP A 122 -4.21 4.94 1.87
N SER A 123 -5.02 3.90 2.01
CA SER A 123 -6.11 3.59 1.09
C SER A 123 -7.33 3.08 1.85
N THR A 124 -8.48 3.14 1.20
CA THR A 124 -9.73 2.51 1.63
C THR A 124 -10.34 1.71 0.47
N PHE A 125 -11.31 0.85 0.75
CA PHE A 125 -12.17 0.29 -0.29
C PHE A 125 -13.44 1.14 -0.42
N ASN A 126 -13.85 1.39 -1.67
CA ASN A 126 -15.12 2.02 -2.01
C ASN A 126 -15.72 1.30 -3.24
N GLY A 127 -16.94 0.75 -3.08
CA GLY A 127 -17.57 -0.04 -4.13
C GLY A 127 -16.72 -1.25 -4.52
N GLY A 128 -16.02 -1.86 -3.56
CA GLY A 128 -15.12 -2.99 -3.78
C GLY A 128 -13.81 -2.64 -4.49
N ARG A 129 -13.47 -1.35 -4.64
CA ARG A 129 -12.24 -0.89 -5.29
C ARG A 129 -11.33 -0.13 -4.33
N PRO A 130 -10.01 -0.41 -4.33
CA PRO A 130 -9.02 0.42 -3.66
C PRO A 130 -9.07 1.88 -4.12
N MET A 131 -9.15 2.81 -3.16
CA MET A 131 -9.10 4.26 -3.37
C MET A 131 -8.06 4.89 -2.45
N PRO A 132 -7.21 5.81 -2.93
CA PRO A 132 -6.29 6.56 -2.07
C PRO A 132 -7.02 7.43 -1.06
N ILE A 133 -6.44 7.58 0.12
CA ILE A 133 -6.83 8.61 1.10
C ILE A 133 -5.83 9.76 0.98
N VAL A 134 -6.32 10.94 0.61
CA VAL A 134 -5.49 12.15 0.53
C VAL A 134 -5.20 12.67 1.94
N GLY A 135 -3.93 12.93 2.26
CA GLY A 135 -3.53 13.58 3.51
C GLY A 135 -3.43 12.68 4.74
N GLY A 136 -3.51 11.35 4.60
CA GLY A 136 -3.19 10.43 5.68
C GLY A 136 -1.70 10.52 6.02
N ARG A 137 -1.36 11.29 7.06
CA ARG A 137 -0.03 11.31 7.67
C ARG A 137 0.01 10.28 8.80
#